data_AF-A0A1F3MB85-F1
#
_entry.id   AF-A0A1F3MB85-F1
#
_cell.length_a   1.000
_cell.length_b   1.000
_cell.length_c   1.000
_cell.angle_alpha   90.00
_cell.angle_beta   90.00
_cell.angle_gamma   90.00
#
_symmetry.space_group_name_H-M   'P 1'
#
loop_
_entity.id
_entity.type
_entity.pdbx_description
1 polymer ?
#
loop_
_entity_poly.entity_id
_entity_poly.type
_entity_poly.pdbx_seq_one_letter_code
_entity_poly.pdbx_strand_id
1 'polypeptide(L)'
;MGRQPPLKINLFFLILLLLTGCIDENIFRVSEDVEITPSYSLPLGPLSYDINEYLESLDTVDFPCTDSLFYNDTLYPSYRSYLTRFDINLYDFNSLSNDFDRVERVMFRLIVSNGYPTLNITQVYFADENNTIVDSAFTGGPHVLQPAAINDDGIVTAPYEEIVDVTMSPYFVQHMGNIRHIIIESIIYTTRPDIRHVKFYTHYAYNIHIAVRIQIRLNTGEL
;
A
#
# COMPACT_ATOMS: atom_id res chain seq x y z
N MET A 1 22.96 57.61 -24.41
CA MET A 1 22.40 56.49 -25.21
C MET A 1 20.97 56.28 -24.75
N GLY A 2 20.00 56.47 -25.67
CA GLY A 2 18.60 56.80 -25.36
C GLY A 2 17.78 55.63 -24.81
N ARG A 3 16.98 55.90 -23.78
CA ARG A 3 15.92 55.01 -23.29
C ARG A 3 14.74 55.05 -24.28
N GLN A 4 14.34 53.88 -24.81
CA GLN A 4 13.09 53.73 -25.57
C GLN A 4 11.88 53.99 -24.66
N PRO A 5 10.82 54.65 -25.17
CA PRO A 5 9.57 54.79 -24.41
C PRO A 5 8.79 53.46 -24.41
N PRO A 6 8.00 53.19 -23.36
CA PRO A 6 7.20 51.97 -23.27
C PRO A 6 6.11 51.95 -24.35
N LEU A 7 5.99 50.81 -25.02
CA LEU A 7 4.94 50.52 -25.98
C LEU A 7 3.58 50.49 -25.26
N LYS A 8 2.84 51.61 -25.33
CA LYS A 8 1.47 51.69 -24.81
C LYS A 8 0.54 50.98 -25.78
N ILE A 9 0.41 49.66 -25.62
CA ILE A 9 -0.64 48.88 -26.28
C ILE A 9 -1.97 49.38 -25.75
N ASN A 10 -2.75 49.99 -26.63
CA ASN A 10 -4.04 50.56 -26.32
C ASN A 10 -5.01 49.41 -26.00
N LEU A 11 -5.46 49.32 -24.73
CA LEU A 11 -6.35 48.26 -24.24
C LEU A 11 -7.62 48.09 -25.10
N PHE A 12 -8.02 49.17 -25.78
CA PHE A 12 -9.14 49.19 -26.73
C PHE A 12 -8.94 48.26 -27.94
N PHE A 13 -7.70 48.06 -28.39
CA PHE A 13 -7.38 47.17 -29.52
C PHE A 13 -7.39 45.68 -29.13
N LEU A 14 -7.11 45.36 -27.86
CA LEU A 14 -7.19 43.99 -27.34
C LEU A 14 -8.64 43.52 -27.15
N ILE A 15 -9.53 44.45 -26.78
CA ILE A 15 -10.97 44.19 -26.63
C ILE A 15 -11.65 44.01 -28.00
N LEU A 16 -11.18 44.71 -29.04
CA LEU A 16 -11.75 44.58 -30.40
C LEU A 16 -11.42 43.22 -31.05
N LEU A 17 -10.28 42.61 -30.70
CA LEU A 17 -9.86 41.29 -31.19
C LEU A 17 -10.61 40.13 -30.53
N LEU A 18 -11.31 40.36 -29.40
CA LEU A 18 -12.12 39.34 -28.73
C LEU A 18 -13.56 39.26 -29.26
N LEU A 19 -13.98 40.18 -30.13
CA LEU A 19 -15.36 40.26 -30.63
C LEU A 19 -15.57 39.62 -32.01
N THR A 20 -14.52 39.07 -32.65
CA THR A 20 -14.64 38.39 -33.95
C THR A 20 -14.62 36.86 -33.87
N GLY A 21 -14.71 36.30 -32.66
CA GLY A 21 -14.98 34.87 -32.49
C GLY A 21 -16.47 34.60 -32.72
N CYS A 22 -16.87 34.34 -33.96
CA CYS A 22 -18.17 33.72 -34.21
C CYS A 22 -18.18 32.35 -33.53
N ILE A 23 -18.85 32.24 -32.38
CA ILE A 23 -19.28 30.95 -31.85
C ILE A 23 -20.41 30.48 -32.76
N ASP A 24 -20.04 29.76 -33.82
CA ASP A 24 -20.96 29.03 -34.72
C ASP A 24 -21.22 27.63 -34.15
N GLU A 25 -21.47 27.56 -32.84
CA GLU A 25 -21.92 26.34 -32.19
C GLU A 25 -23.07 26.66 -31.25
N ASN A 26 -24.14 25.90 -31.44
CA ASN A 26 -25.42 26.05 -30.78
C ASN A 26 -25.23 25.88 -29.26
N ILE A 27 -25.16 26.97 -28.51
CA ILE A 27 -24.91 27.01 -27.04
C ILE A 27 -25.98 26.21 -26.27
N PHE A 28 -27.12 25.91 -26.90
CA PHE A 28 -28.17 25.05 -26.38
C PHE A 28 -27.89 23.53 -26.48
N ARG A 29 -26.68 23.12 -26.90
CA ARG A 29 -26.21 21.72 -26.90
C ARG A 29 -25.18 21.41 -25.81
N VAL A 30 -25.03 22.27 -24.81
CA VAL A 30 -24.30 21.89 -23.61
C VAL A 30 -25.19 20.92 -22.83
N SER A 31 -24.75 19.67 -22.70
CA SER A 31 -25.36 18.67 -21.81
C SER A 31 -25.58 19.31 -20.44
N GLU A 32 -26.83 19.34 -19.94
CA GLU A 32 -27.14 19.82 -18.59
C GLU A 32 -26.47 18.95 -17.51
N ASP A 33 -26.06 17.74 -17.89
CA ASP A 33 -25.34 16.80 -17.05
C ASP A 33 -23.83 17.04 -17.16
N VAL A 34 -23.22 17.40 -16.02
CA VAL A 34 -21.78 17.44 -15.81
C VAL A 34 -21.41 16.23 -14.96
N GLU A 35 -20.56 15.36 -15.50
CA GLU A 35 -20.01 14.22 -14.77
C GLU A 35 -18.70 14.64 -14.07
N ILE A 36 -18.63 14.48 -12.76
CA ILE A 36 -17.45 14.81 -11.95
C ILE A 36 -16.97 13.54 -11.23
N THR A 37 -15.67 13.28 -11.26
CA THR A 37 -15.04 12.09 -10.66
C THR A 37 -14.05 12.45 -9.54
N PRO A 38 -14.52 12.96 -8.38
CA PRO A 38 -13.63 13.26 -7.27
C PRO A 38 -12.97 11.99 -6.72
N SER A 39 -11.78 12.17 -6.13
CA SER A 39 -11.13 11.11 -5.37
C SER A 39 -10.56 11.64 -4.05
N TYR A 40 -10.63 10.83 -3.00
CA TYR A 40 -10.04 11.12 -1.69
C TYR A 40 -9.22 9.93 -1.20
N SER A 41 -8.28 10.18 -0.29
CA SER A 41 -7.39 9.15 0.27
C SER A 41 -7.37 9.20 1.78
N LEU A 42 -7.38 8.03 2.42
CA LEU A 42 -7.43 7.89 3.88
C LEU A 42 -6.40 6.84 4.35
N PRO A 43 -5.59 7.15 5.38
CA PRO A 43 -4.73 6.15 5.99
C PRO A 43 -5.58 5.17 6.83
N LEU A 44 -5.31 3.87 6.69
CA LEU A 44 -5.96 2.83 7.50
C LEU A 44 -5.11 2.49 8.72
N GLY A 45 -3.79 2.67 8.62
CA GLY A 45 -2.87 2.56 9.74
C GLY A 45 -1.58 1.80 9.40
N PRO A 46 -0.60 1.87 10.30
CA PRO A 46 0.60 1.03 10.27
C PRO A 46 0.38 -0.28 11.03
N LEU A 47 1.05 -1.33 10.57
CA LEU A 47 1.24 -2.59 11.30
C LEU A 47 2.72 -2.95 11.27
N SER A 48 3.22 -3.47 12.38
CA SER A 48 4.63 -3.84 12.57
C SER A 48 4.70 -5.21 13.22
N TYR A 49 5.46 -6.12 12.61
CA TYR A 49 5.70 -7.47 13.11
C TYR A 49 7.18 -7.67 13.41
N ASP A 50 7.49 -7.93 14.68
CA ASP A 50 8.75 -8.51 15.09
C ASP A 50 8.64 -10.05 15.25
N ILE A 51 9.79 -10.71 15.31
CA ILE A 51 9.89 -12.15 15.64
C ILE A 51 10.69 -12.37 16.91
N ASN A 52 10.81 -11.36 17.77
CA ASN A 52 11.65 -11.39 18.96
C ASN A 52 11.18 -12.45 19.95
N GLU A 53 9.88 -12.63 20.13
CA GLU A 53 9.31 -13.69 20.98
C GLU A 53 9.82 -15.09 20.58
N TYR A 54 9.89 -15.38 19.27
CA TYR A 54 10.47 -16.64 18.78
C TYR A 54 11.96 -16.71 19.06
N LEU A 55 12.70 -15.64 18.76
CA LEU A 55 14.16 -15.60 18.91
C LEU A 55 14.60 -15.70 20.37
N GLU A 56 13.86 -15.09 21.29
CA GLU A 56 14.07 -15.15 22.75
C GLU A 56 13.73 -16.52 23.33
N SER A 57 12.87 -17.30 22.66
CA SER A 57 12.54 -18.67 23.06
C SER A 57 13.58 -19.70 22.63
N LEU A 58 14.57 -19.31 21.82
CA LEU A 58 15.60 -20.24 21.34
C LEU A 58 16.52 -20.66 22.49
N ASP A 59 16.86 -21.94 22.50
CA ASP A 59 17.84 -22.52 23.41
C ASP A 59 19.08 -22.94 22.62
N THR A 60 20.23 -22.88 23.28
CA THR A 60 21.54 -23.29 22.78
C THR A 60 21.77 -24.79 22.86
N VAL A 61 20.83 -25.56 23.41
CA VAL A 61 20.96 -27.02 23.54
C VAL A 61 21.21 -27.66 22.17
N ASP A 62 22.28 -28.44 22.13
CA ASP A 62 22.85 -29.03 20.92
C ASP A 62 21.97 -30.18 20.43
N PHE A 63 21.02 -29.85 19.55
CA PHE A 63 20.24 -30.80 18.76
C PHE A 63 20.80 -30.83 17.34
N PRO A 64 20.76 -31.97 16.64
CA PRO A 64 21.21 -32.05 15.26
C PRO A 64 20.30 -31.23 14.34
N CYS A 65 20.63 -29.95 14.18
CA CYS A 65 19.98 -29.01 13.28
C CYS A 65 20.91 -28.73 12.10
N THR A 66 20.35 -28.71 10.88
CA THR A 66 21.13 -28.40 9.68
C THR A 66 21.42 -26.91 9.54
N ASP A 67 20.59 -26.06 10.15
CA ASP A 67 20.65 -24.61 10.05
C ASP A 67 20.86 -23.94 11.41
N SER A 68 21.43 -22.74 11.38
CA SER A 68 21.68 -21.90 12.55
C SER A 68 21.51 -20.43 12.20
N LEU A 69 21.11 -19.64 13.19
CA LEU A 69 20.97 -18.20 13.07
C LEU A 69 21.62 -17.51 14.28
N PHE A 70 22.05 -16.28 14.10
CA PHE A 70 22.44 -15.43 15.21
C PHE A 70 21.23 -14.61 15.68
N TYR A 71 21.12 -14.46 16.99
CA TYR A 71 20.25 -13.47 17.61
C TYR A 71 21.05 -12.68 18.66
N ASN A 72 21.17 -11.36 18.47
CA ASN A 72 22.03 -10.49 19.29
C ASN A 72 23.44 -11.10 19.51
N ASP A 73 24.11 -11.45 18.41
CA ASP A 73 25.45 -12.05 18.36
C ASP A 73 25.64 -13.42 19.02
N THR A 74 24.57 -14.04 19.53
CA THR A 74 24.59 -15.42 20.02
C THR A 74 24.08 -16.37 18.94
N LEU A 75 24.82 -17.44 18.66
CA LEU A 75 24.45 -18.45 17.67
C LEU A 75 23.46 -19.45 18.27
N TYR A 76 22.33 -19.65 17.61
CA TYR A 76 21.30 -20.61 17.99
C TYR A 76 21.05 -21.61 16.85
N PRO A 77 20.71 -22.87 17.18
CA PRO A 77 20.13 -23.79 16.20
C PRO A 77 18.80 -23.22 15.68
N SER A 78 18.59 -23.29 14.36
CA SER A 78 17.34 -22.86 13.74
C SER A 78 16.42 -24.06 13.51
N TYR A 79 15.38 -24.18 14.33
CA TYR A 79 14.42 -25.30 14.25
C TYR A 79 13.35 -25.12 13.17
N ARG A 80 13.11 -23.88 12.76
CA ARG A 80 12.12 -23.51 11.76
C ARG A 80 12.82 -22.74 10.67
N SER A 81 12.52 -23.01 9.40
CA SER A 81 13.01 -22.25 8.25
C SER A 81 12.17 -21.00 7.96
N TYR A 82 11.00 -20.89 8.59
CA TYR A 82 10.11 -19.74 8.51
C TYR A 82 9.17 -19.67 9.72
N LEU A 83 8.58 -18.49 9.90
CA LEU A 83 7.55 -18.19 10.89
C LEU A 83 6.33 -17.61 10.17
N THR A 84 5.14 -17.98 10.62
CA THR A 84 3.88 -17.41 10.13
C THR A 84 3.36 -16.39 11.14
N ARG A 85 3.01 -15.20 10.66
CA ARG A 85 2.29 -14.17 11.40
C ARG A 85 0.93 -13.97 10.75
N PHE A 86 -0.09 -13.83 11.59
CA PHE A 86 -1.47 -13.69 11.18
C PHE A 86 -2.10 -12.60 12.04
N ASP A 87 -2.74 -11.63 11.41
CA ASP A 87 -3.36 -10.49 12.08
C ASP A 87 -4.71 -10.17 11.42
N ILE A 88 -5.68 -9.79 12.24
CA ILE A 88 -7.01 -9.37 11.82
C ILE A 88 -7.25 -7.98 12.38
N ASN A 89 -7.32 -7.02 11.47
CA ASN A 89 -7.65 -5.65 11.82
C ASN A 89 -9.11 -5.36 11.52
N LEU A 90 -9.83 -4.88 12.53
CA LEU A 90 -11.19 -4.41 12.38
C LEU A 90 -11.20 -3.09 11.62
N TYR A 91 -11.97 -3.05 10.53
CA TYR A 91 -12.17 -1.83 9.76
C TYR A 91 -13.57 -1.81 9.16
N ASP A 92 -14.36 -0.79 9.51
CA ASP A 92 -15.70 -0.60 8.97
C ASP A 92 -15.65 0.31 7.74
N PHE A 93 -15.74 -0.27 6.55
CA PHE A 93 -15.76 0.48 5.30
C PHE A 93 -17.02 1.36 5.13
N ASN A 94 -18.09 1.15 5.90
CA ASN A 94 -19.26 2.05 5.90
C ASN A 94 -18.92 3.45 6.38
N SER A 95 -17.84 3.64 7.14
CA SER A 95 -17.40 4.99 7.52
C SER A 95 -16.88 5.80 6.33
N LEU A 96 -16.60 5.16 5.18
CA LEU A 96 -15.99 5.81 4.02
C LEU A 96 -17.03 6.43 3.08
N SER A 97 -18.16 5.76 2.86
CA SER A 97 -19.25 6.26 2.03
C SER A 97 -20.58 5.68 2.49
N ASN A 98 -21.63 6.50 2.48
CA ASN A 98 -23.00 6.03 2.65
C ASN A 98 -23.65 5.64 1.31
N ASP A 99 -22.95 5.87 0.19
CA ASP A 99 -23.45 5.67 -1.16
C ASP A 99 -22.39 4.93 -1.98
N PHE A 100 -22.35 3.61 -1.81
CA PHE A 100 -21.41 2.75 -2.51
C PHE A 100 -21.74 2.58 -3.99
N ASP A 101 -22.99 2.83 -4.39
CA ASP A 101 -23.43 2.76 -5.79
C ASP A 101 -22.74 3.82 -6.66
N ARG A 102 -22.26 4.89 -6.03
CA ARG A 102 -21.47 5.94 -6.69
C ARG A 102 -19.97 5.68 -6.69
N VAL A 103 -19.48 4.66 -5.99
CA VAL A 103 -18.05 4.32 -5.99
C VAL A 103 -17.69 3.69 -7.33
N GLU A 104 -16.78 4.34 -8.06
CA GLU A 104 -16.33 3.87 -9.37
C GLU A 104 -15.08 2.99 -9.24
N ARG A 105 -14.15 3.37 -8.36
CA ARG A 105 -12.88 2.66 -8.18
C ARG A 105 -12.38 2.76 -6.75
N VAL A 106 -11.82 1.66 -6.26
CA VAL A 106 -11.07 1.61 -5.01
C VAL A 106 -9.66 1.12 -5.31
N MET A 107 -8.67 1.81 -4.74
CA MET A 107 -7.27 1.43 -4.80
C MET A 107 -6.68 1.45 -3.39
N PHE A 108 -5.95 0.40 -3.01
CA PHE A 108 -5.14 0.40 -1.79
C PHE A 108 -3.69 0.66 -2.14
N ARG A 109 -3.06 1.61 -1.45
CA ARG A 109 -1.62 1.80 -1.48
C ARG A 109 -1.02 1.14 -0.25
N LEU A 110 -0.18 0.15 -0.50
CA LEU A 110 0.59 -0.57 0.52
C LEU A 110 2.02 -0.05 0.49
N ILE A 111 2.54 0.41 1.62
CA ILE A 111 3.96 0.71 1.80
C ILE A 111 4.52 -0.38 2.71
N VAL A 112 5.25 -1.30 2.11
CA VAL A 112 5.75 -2.51 2.77
C VAL A 112 7.26 -2.41 2.92
N SER A 113 7.75 -2.75 4.10
CA SER A 113 9.17 -2.62 4.46
C SER A 113 9.64 -3.87 5.19
N ASN A 114 10.61 -4.58 4.62
CA ASN A 114 11.25 -5.73 5.22
C ASN A 114 12.59 -5.33 5.82
N GLY A 115 12.66 -5.26 7.16
CA GLY A 115 13.90 -5.00 7.90
C GLY A 115 14.72 -6.25 8.20
N TYR A 116 14.27 -7.44 7.79
CA TYR A 116 15.00 -8.68 8.05
C TYR A 116 16.02 -8.99 6.94
N PRO A 117 17.14 -9.64 7.28
CA PRO A 117 18.14 -10.10 6.28
C PRO A 117 17.65 -11.29 5.43
N THR A 118 16.40 -11.72 5.60
CA THR A 118 15.75 -12.85 4.93
C THR A 118 14.53 -12.40 4.16
N LEU A 119 14.02 -13.28 3.31
CA LEU A 119 12.83 -13.04 2.51
C LEU A 119 11.57 -13.01 3.39
N ASN A 120 10.64 -12.11 3.06
CA ASN A 120 9.30 -12.07 3.63
C ASN A 120 8.28 -12.28 2.52
N ILE A 121 7.20 -13.02 2.81
CA ILE A 121 6.05 -13.17 1.91
C ILE A 121 4.84 -12.63 2.65
N THR A 122 4.04 -11.78 2.02
CA THR A 122 2.83 -11.24 2.65
C THR A 122 1.63 -11.32 1.73
N GLN A 123 0.48 -11.67 2.27
CA GLN A 123 -0.81 -11.60 1.62
C GLN A 123 -1.77 -10.76 2.47
N VAL A 124 -2.59 -9.95 1.79
CA VAL A 124 -3.60 -9.13 2.43
C VAL A 124 -4.96 -9.53 1.87
N TYR A 125 -5.89 -9.85 2.75
CA TYR A 125 -7.25 -10.20 2.40
C TYR A 125 -8.24 -9.22 3.01
N PHE A 126 -9.37 -9.07 2.34
CA PHE A 126 -10.50 -8.27 2.81
C PHE A 126 -11.67 -9.21 3.04
N ALA A 127 -12.21 -9.21 4.25
CA ALA A 127 -13.20 -10.19 4.68
C ALA A 127 -14.42 -9.54 5.35
N ASP A 128 -15.53 -10.25 5.31
CA ASP A 128 -16.77 -9.87 5.99
C ASP A 128 -16.69 -10.12 7.51
N GLU A 129 -17.80 -9.86 8.21
CA GLU A 129 -17.92 -10.06 9.67
C GLU A 129 -17.66 -11.51 10.12
N ASN A 130 -17.89 -12.49 9.23
CA ASN A 130 -17.68 -13.91 9.50
C ASN A 130 -16.28 -14.39 9.07
N ASN A 131 -15.37 -13.49 8.71
CA ASN A 131 -14.05 -13.78 8.13
C ASN A 131 -14.12 -14.53 6.79
N THR A 132 -15.23 -14.42 6.06
CA THR A 132 -15.30 -14.91 4.69
C THR A 132 -14.56 -13.94 3.78
N ILE A 133 -13.57 -14.43 3.05
CA ILE A 133 -12.77 -13.60 2.13
C ILE A 133 -13.64 -13.11 0.99
N VAL A 134 -13.72 -11.79 0.83
CA VAL A 134 -14.41 -11.09 -0.27
C VAL A 134 -13.45 -10.83 -1.42
N ASP A 135 -12.24 -10.35 -1.11
CA ASP A 135 -11.19 -10.12 -2.12
C ASP A 135 -9.78 -10.18 -1.47
N SER A 136 -8.74 -10.15 -2.30
CA SER A 136 -7.33 -10.12 -1.91
C SER A 136 -6.61 -8.95 -2.56
N ALA A 137 -5.60 -8.42 -1.88
CA ALA A 137 -4.78 -7.38 -2.46
C ALA A 137 -3.86 -7.92 -3.58
N PHE A 138 -3.39 -9.16 -3.45
CA PHE A 138 -2.50 -9.78 -4.44
C PHE A 138 -3.15 -11.01 -5.08
N THR A 139 -3.72 -10.82 -6.27
CA THR A 139 -4.48 -11.86 -6.99
C THR A 139 -3.61 -12.94 -7.64
N GLY A 140 -2.33 -12.64 -7.88
CA GLY A 140 -1.33 -13.60 -8.38
C GLY A 140 -0.75 -14.53 -7.31
N GLY A 141 -1.23 -14.42 -6.06
CA GLY A 141 -0.67 -15.06 -4.88
C GLY A 141 0.05 -14.06 -3.97
N PRO A 142 0.59 -14.54 -2.85
CA PRO A 142 1.26 -13.68 -1.87
C PRO A 142 2.42 -12.87 -2.48
N HIS A 143 2.54 -11.62 -2.05
CA HIS A 143 3.59 -10.71 -2.49
C HIS A 143 4.92 -11.03 -1.81
N VAL A 144 6.00 -11.08 -2.60
CA VAL A 144 7.34 -11.45 -2.12
C VAL A 144 8.19 -10.21 -1.94
N LEU A 145 8.66 -10.01 -0.71
CA LEU A 145 9.54 -8.92 -0.33
C LEU A 145 10.98 -9.41 -0.26
N GLN A 146 11.86 -8.67 -0.91
CA GLN A 146 13.28 -9.02 -0.93
C GLN A 146 13.89 -8.87 0.48
N PRO A 147 14.98 -9.60 0.76
CA PRO A 147 15.77 -9.39 1.96
C PRO A 147 16.30 -7.97 2.06
N ALA A 148 16.45 -7.48 3.29
CA ALA A 148 17.14 -6.23 3.57
C ALA A 148 18.62 -6.29 3.13
N ALA A 149 19.19 -5.13 2.82
CA ALA A 149 20.60 -5.00 2.49
C ALA A 149 21.46 -5.25 3.73
N ILE A 150 22.56 -5.99 3.59
CA ILE A 150 23.48 -6.32 4.68
C ILE A 150 24.91 -5.83 4.38
N ASN A 151 25.71 -5.62 5.42
CA ASN A 151 27.15 -5.38 5.31
C ASN A 151 27.97 -6.69 5.31
N ASP A 152 29.30 -6.55 5.26
CA ASP A 152 30.24 -7.69 5.29
C ASP A 152 30.14 -8.53 6.58
N ASP A 153 29.64 -7.95 7.67
CA ASP A 153 29.39 -8.64 8.95
C ASP A 153 28.03 -9.36 8.97
N GLY A 154 27.24 -9.31 7.91
CA GLY A 154 25.89 -9.90 7.84
C GLY A 154 24.82 -9.11 8.62
N ILE A 155 25.10 -7.85 8.96
CA ILE A 155 24.18 -6.96 9.68
C ILE A 155 23.41 -6.12 8.68
N VAL A 156 22.09 -6.01 8.85
CA VAL A 156 21.23 -5.17 8.02
C VAL A 156 21.65 -3.70 8.12
N THR A 157 21.83 -3.07 6.96
CA THR A 157 22.19 -1.64 6.83
C THR A 157 21.04 -0.79 6.34
N ALA A 158 20.09 -1.37 5.59
CA ALA A 158 18.88 -0.69 5.14
C ALA A 158 17.76 -1.71 4.87
N PRO A 159 16.51 -1.42 5.26
CA PRO A 159 15.37 -2.28 4.92
C PRO A 159 15.12 -2.28 3.40
N TYR A 160 14.53 -3.35 2.90
CA TYR A 160 13.92 -3.35 1.58
C TYR A 160 12.54 -2.71 1.68
N GLU A 161 12.28 -1.64 0.93
CA GLU A 161 10.99 -0.95 0.92
C GLU A 161 10.39 -0.93 -0.48
N GLU A 162 9.07 -1.13 -0.55
CA GLU A 162 8.31 -1.11 -1.79
C GLU A 162 6.95 -0.45 -1.58
N ILE A 163 6.48 0.27 -2.59
CA ILE A 163 5.13 0.82 -2.65
C ILE A 163 4.34 0.04 -3.70
N VAL A 164 3.24 -0.57 -3.29
CA VAL A 164 2.37 -1.35 -4.16
C VAL A 164 0.99 -0.73 -4.20
N ASP A 165 0.55 -0.33 -5.39
CA ASP A 165 -0.80 0.16 -5.65
C ASP A 165 -1.66 -0.99 -6.17
N VAL A 166 -2.70 -1.32 -5.41
CA VAL A 166 -3.62 -2.43 -5.68
C VAL A 166 -4.97 -1.88 -6.04
N THR A 167 -5.38 -2.05 -7.30
CA THR A 167 -6.74 -1.72 -7.72
C THR A 167 -7.67 -2.88 -7.44
N MET A 168 -8.75 -2.62 -6.71
CA MET A 168 -9.69 -3.65 -6.31
C MET A 168 -10.61 -4.09 -7.44
N SER A 169 -11.11 -5.32 -7.35
CA SER A 169 -12.03 -5.86 -8.33
C SER A 169 -13.39 -5.14 -8.28
N PRO A 170 -14.19 -5.17 -9.36
CA PRO A 170 -15.58 -4.72 -9.32
C PRO A 170 -16.42 -5.44 -8.27
N TYR A 171 -16.10 -6.72 -7.99
CA TYR A 171 -16.78 -7.49 -6.95
C TYR A 171 -16.53 -6.89 -5.57
N PHE A 172 -15.28 -6.53 -5.25
CA PHE A 172 -14.97 -5.81 -4.02
C PHE A 172 -15.76 -4.51 -3.91
N VAL A 173 -15.79 -3.69 -4.96
CA VAL A 173 -16.50 -2.39 -4.93
C VAL A 173 -17.98 -2.58 -4.62
N GLN A 174 -18.64 -3.57 -5.23
CA GLN A 174 -20.04 -3.88 -4.97
C GLN A 174 -20.32 -4.39 -3.55
N HIS A 175 -19.33 -5.01 -2.90
CA HIS A 175 -19.49 -5.63 -1.58
C HIS A 175 -18.74 -4.89 -0.47
N MET A 176 -18.12 -3.75 -0.75
CA MET A 176 -17.21 -3.10 0.19
C MET A 176 -17.89 -2.67 1.49
N GLY A 177 -19.19 -2.33 1.46
CA GLY A 177 -19.98 -2.03 2.66
C GLY A 177 -20.16 -3.22 3.62
N ASN A 178 -19.88 -4.45 3.19
CA ASN A 178 -19.93 -5.66 4.01
C ASN A 178 -18.59 -6.04 4.63
N ILE A 179 -17.50 -5.38 4.23
CA ILE A 179 -16.15 -5.70 4.70
C ILE A 179 -15.97 -5.16 6.11
N ARG A 180 -15.50 -6.02 7.01
CA ARG A 180 -15.25 -5.71 8.43
C ARG A 180 -13.82 -5.96 8.86
N HIS A 181 -13.08 -6.74 8.08
CA HIS A 181 -11.75 -7.18 8.43
C HIS A 181 -10.75 -6.98 7.30
N ILE A 182 -9.56 -6.50 7.65
CA ILE A 182 -8.36 -6.60 6.85
C ILE A 182 -7.50 -7.67 7.52
N ILE A 183 -7.28 -8.77 6.82
CA ILE A 183 -6.51 -9.92 7.31
C ILE A 183 -5.14 -9.87 6.64
N ILE A 184 -4.08 -9.94 7.44
CA ILE A 184 -2.71 -9.93 6.95
C ILE A 184 -2.04 -11.22 7.37
N GLU A 185 -1.55 -11.95 6.37
CA GLU A 185 -0.77 -13.16 6.56
C GLU A 185 0.65 -12.92 6.07
N SER A 186 1.63 -13.14 6.94
CA SER A 186 3.04 -12.99 6.58
C SER A 186 3.83 -14.25 6.92
N ILE A 187 4.75 -14.61 6.04
CA ILE A 187 5.75 -15.64 6.24
C ILE A 187 7.12 -14.96 6.30
N ILE A 188 7.80 -15.07 7.43
CA ILE A 188 9.15 -14.54 7.62
C ILE A 188 10.10 -15.72 7.61
N TYR A 189 10.99 -15.79 6.60
CA TYR A 189 12.00 -16.83 6.56
C TYR A 189 13.08 -16.55 7.62
N THR A 190 13.63 -17.61 8.20
CA THR A 190 14.74 -17.53 9.18
C THR A 190 16.08 -17.95 8.55
N THR A 191 16.03 -18.48 7.33
CA THR A 191 17.19 -18.93 6.57
C THR A 191 17.29 -18.18 5.24
N ARG A 192 18.49 -18.16 4.67
CA ARG A 192 18.80 -17.46 3.42
C ARG A 192 19.87 -18.24 2.64
N PRO A 193 19.59 -18.76 1.43
CA PRO A 193 20.49 -19.67 0.72
C PRO A 193 21.89 -19.11 0.41
N ASP A 194 22.01 -17.79 0.22
CA ASP A 194 23.26 -17.10 -0.09
C ASP A 194 24.11 -16.76 1.15
N ILE A 195 23.60 -16.99 2.37
CA ILE A 195 24.30 -16.68 3.61
C ILE A 195 24.25 -17.87 4.57
N ARG A 196 25.43 -18.33 5.01
CA ARG A 196 25.53 -19.48 5.92
C ARG A 196 24.90 -19.23 7.30
N HIS A 197 25.05 -18.03 7.83
CA HIS A 197 24.51 -17.64 9.14
C HIS A 197 23.80 -16.30 9.02
N VAL A 198 22.49 -16.33 9.24
CA VAL A 198 21.64 -15.14 9.21
C VAL A 198 21.69 -14.47 10.58
N LYS A 199 21.83 -13.14 10.65
CA LYS A 199 21.84 -12.38 11.91
C LYS A 199 20.54 -11.62 12.14
N PHE A 200 19.86 -11.92 13.23
CA PHE A 200 18.69 -11.19 13.70
C PHE A 200 19.04 -10.31 14.90
N TYR A 201 18.44 -9.12 14.94
CA TYR A 201 18.55 -8.21 16.06
C TYR A 201 17.18 -7.70 16.46
N THR A 202 17.04 -7.32 17.74
CA THR A 202 15.76 -6.89 18.35
C THR A 202 15.07 -5.72 17.66
N HIS A 203 15.84 -4.88 16.97
CA HIS A 203 15.35 -3.70 16.27
C HIS A 203 14.94 -3.97 14.81
N TYR A 204 15.04 -5.21 14.34
CA TYR A 204 14.54 -5.59 13.02
C TYR A 204 13.04 -5.85 13.08
N ALA A 205 12.32 -5.37 12.09
CA ALA A 205 10.88 -5.54 11.98
C ALA A 205 10.45 -5.60 10.51
N TYR A 206 9.31 -6.23 10.29
CA TYR A 206 8.56 -6.09 9.06
C TYR A 206 7.42 -5.10 9.28
N ASN A 207 7.24 -4.16 8.37
CA ASN A 207 6.22 -3.10 8.49
C ASN A 207 5.34 -3.05 7.24
N ILE A 208 4.05 -2.78 7.45
CA ILE A 208 3.11 -2.50 6.38
C ILE A 208 2.25 -1.29 6.76
N HIS A 209 2.19 -0.30 5.87
CA HIS A 209 1.26 0.83 5.98
C HIS A 209 0.24 0.71 4.87
N ILE A 210 -1.04 0.85 5.24
CA ILE A 210 -2.14 0.73 4.29
C ILE A 210 -2.85 2.06 4.20
N ALA A 211 -3.06 2.54 2.97
CA ALA A 211 -3.94 3.65 2.66
C ALA A 211 -4.94 3.22 1.60
N VAL A 212 -6.14 3.79 1.64
CA VAL A 212 -7.17 3.58 0.62
C VAL A 212 -7.40 4.88 -0.14
N ARG A 213 -7.61 4.76 -1.45
CA ARG A 213 -8.07 5.83 -2.33
C ARG A 213 -9.38 5.40 -2.98
N ILE A 214 -10.41 6.23 -2.84
CA ILE A 214 -11.73 5.98 -3.40
C ILE A 214 -12.01 7.06 -4.45
N GLN A 215 -12.48 6.63 -5.62
CA GLN A 215 -12.98 7.47 -6.69
C GLN A 215 -14.49 7.30 -6.77
N ILE A 216 -15.20 8.42 -6.75
CA ILE A 216 -16.67 8.47 -6.81
C ILE A 216 -17.07 9.10 -8.13
N ARG A 217 -18.14 8.63 -8.75
CA ARG A 217 -18.78 9.27 -9.90
C ARG A 217 -20.01 10.05 -9.43
N LEU A 218 -20.07 11.33 -9.78
CA LEU A 218 -21.21 12.21 -9.50
C LEU A 218 -21.78 12.73 -10.81
N ASN A 219 -23.11 12.64 -10.97
CA ASN A 219 -23.84 13.29 -12.04
C ASN A 219 -24.60 14.49 -11.47
N THR A 220 -24.36 15.70 -11.98
CA THR A 220 -25.05 16.91 -11.51
C THR A 220 -26.54 16.95 -11.84
N GLY A 221 -27.02 16.14 -12.78
CA GLY A 221 -28.45 15.99 -13.07
C GLY A 221 -29.22 15.15 -12.03
N GLU A 222 -28.52 14.47 -11.12
CA GLU A 222 -29.10 13.63 -10.05
C GLU A 222 -29.02 14.28 -8.65
N LEU A 223 -28.44 15.48 -8.54
CA LEU A 223 -28.30 16.25 -7.29
C LEU A 223 -29.47 17.22 -7.08
#